data_AF-A0A3P7IV86-F1
#
_entry.id   AF-A0A3P7IV86-F1
#
_cell.length_a   1.000
_cell.length_b   1.000
_cell.length_c   1.000
_cell.angle_alpha   90.00
_cell.angle_beta   90.00
_cell.angle_gamma   90.00
#
_symmetry.space_group_name_H-M   'P 1'
#
loop_
_entity.id
_entity.type
_entity.pdbx_description
1 polymer ?
#
loop_
_entity_poly.entity_id
_entity_poly.type
_entity_poly.pdbx_seq_one_letter_code
_entity_poly.pdbx_strand_id
1 'polypeptide(L)'
;MQTDNVELKKLVYLYLMNYAKSQPDLAIMAVNTFVKDCEDTNPLIRALAVRTMGCIRVEKITEYLCEPLRKCMKDEDPYVRKTAAVCVAKLHDMNPKLVEEQGISWFG
;
A
#
# COMPACT_ATOMS: atom_id res chain seq x y z
N MET A 1 1.55 -11.03 11.12
CA MET A 1 0.97 -12.38 11.02
C MET A 1 1.02 -12.79 9.56
N GLN A 2 1.92 -13.70 9.20
CA GLN A 2 2.08 -14.17 7.82
C GLN A 2 1.21 -15.43 7.64
N THR A 3 0.26 -15.39 6.71
CA THR A 3 -0.62 -16.51 6.40
C THR A 3 -0.80 -16.61 4.88
N ASP A 4 -0.81 -17.82 4.36
CA ASP A 4 -1.02 -18.11 2.94
C ASP A 4 -2.52 -18.16 2.59
N ASN A 5 -3.39 -18.14 3.60
CA ASN A 5 -4.83 -18.08 3.38
C ASN A 5 -5.25 -16.66 2.97
N VAL A 6 -5.60 -16.51 1.69
CA VAL A 6 -6.01 -15.25 1.08
C VAL A 6 -7.27 -14.66 1.73
N GLU A 7 -8.22 -15.47 2.18
CA GLU A 7 -9.44 -15.00 2.83
C GLU A 7 -9.14 -14.41 4.22
N LEU A 8 -8.29 -15.10 4.98
CA LEU A 8 -7.83 -14.59 6.27
C LEU A 8 -7.03 -13.29 6.10
N LYS A 9 -6.17 -13.23 5.06
CA LYS A 9 -5.40 -12.03 4.73
C LYS A 9 -6.32 -10.83 4.43
N LYS A 10 -7.43 -11.03 3.70
CA LYS A 10 -8.45 -9.99 3.46
C LYS A 10 -9.12 -9.49 4.75
N LEU A 11 -9.47 -10.40 5.66
CA LEU A 11 -10.06 -10.03 6.96
C LEU A 11 -9.08 -9.24 7.84
N VAL A 12 -7.81 -9.66 7.88
CA VAL A 12 -6.75 -8.94 8.60
C VAL A 12 -6.56 -7.54 8.01
N TYR A 13 -6.58 -7.42 6.68
CA TYR A 13 -6.47 -6.12 6.01
C TYR A 13 -7.64 -5.21 6.34
N LEU A 14 -8.88 -5.73 6.35
CA LEU A 14 -10.07 -4.98 6.75
C LEU A 14 -9.99 -4.50 8.20
N TYR A 15 -9.58 -5.39 9.10
CA TYR A 15 -9.38 -5.06 10.51
C TYR A 15 -8.35 -3.92 10.68
N LEU A 16 -7.20 -4.04 10.02
CA LEU A 16 -6.15 -3.03 10.08
C LEU A 16 -6.61 -1.68 9.52
N MET A 17 -7.35 -1.64 8.41
CA MET A 17 -7.89 -0.39 7.87
C MET A 17 -8.82 0.32 8.87
N ASN A 18 -9.63 -0.43 9.61
CA ASN A 18 -10.57 0.14 10.57
C ASN A 18 -9.92 0.55 11.91
N TYR A 19 -8.92 -0.20 12.38
CA TYR A 19 -8.29 0.02 13.69
C TYR A 19 -6.96 0.77 13.66
N ALA A 20 -6.37 1.03 12.48
CA ALA A 20 -5.07 1.69 12.37
C ALA A 20 -5.01 3.08 13.03
N LYS A 21 -6.14 3.81 13.10
CA LYS A 21 -6.21 5.11 13.79
C LYS A 21 -6.17 4.98 15.31
N SER A 22 -6.75 3.90 15.86
CA SER A 22 -6.82 3.67 17.30
C SER A 22 -5.59 2.94 17.84
N GLN A 23 -4.90 2.18 16.98
CA GLN A 23 -3.72 1.38 17.35
C GLN A 23 -2.62 1.50 16.28
N PRO A 24 -1.87 2.62 16.25
CA PRO A 24 -0.84 2.87 15.24
C PRO A 24 0.32 1.87 15.31
N ASP A 25 0.69 1.37 16.49
CA ASP A 25 1.78 0.39 16.65
C ASP A 25 1.49 -0.93 15.95
N LEU A 26 0.23 -1.39 16.00
CA LEU A 26 -0.22 -2.57 15.27
C LEU A 26 -0.17 -2.35 13.76
N ALA A 27 -0.53 -1.14 13.32
CA ALA A 27 -0.46 -0.77 11.91
C ALA A 27 1.00 -0.75 11.40
N ILE A 28 1.95 -0.26 12.21
CA ILE A 28 3.39 -0.31 11.89
C ILE A 28 3.88 -1.75 11.73
N MET A 29 3.49 -2.67 12.61
CA MET A 29 3.84 -4.09 12.46
C MET A 29 3.27 -4.70 11.17
N ALA A 30 2.09 -4.24 10.75
CA ALA A 30 1.46 -4.68 9.51
C ALA A 30 2.14 -4.11 8.26
N VAL A 31 2.74 -2.91 8.31
CA VAL A 31 3.50 -2.32 7.19
C VAL A 31 4.54 -3.29 6.66
N ASN A 32 5.33 -3.92 7.53
CA ASN A 32 6.34 -4.89 7.12
C ASN A 32 5.74 -6.10 6.37
N THR A 33 4.49 -6.46 6.68
CA THR A 33 3.77 -7.52 5.97
C THR A 33 3.26 -7.01 4.62
N PHE A 34 2.71 -5.78 4.57
CA PHE A 34 2.26 -5.18 3.32
C PHE A 34 3.41 -4.97 2.32
N VAL A 35 4.57 -4.51 2.78
CA VAL A 35 5.76 -4.33 1.92
C VAL A 35 6.17 -5.66 1.28
N LYS A 36 6.16 -6.76 2.05
CA LYS A 36 6.39 -8.11 1.51
C LYS A 36 5.30 -8.54 0.54
N ASP A 37 4.03 -8.28 0.86
CA ASP A 37 2.90 -8.62 0.00
C ASP A 37 2.90 -7.81 -1.32
N CYS A 38 3.54 -6.63 -1.36
CA CYS A 38 3.76 -5.86 -2.59
C CYS A 38 4.76 -6.53 -3.54
N GLU A 39 5.55 -7.50 -3.06
CA GLU A 39 6.53 -8.27 -3.86
C GLU A 39 6.08 -9.72 -4.10
N ASP A 40 4.84 -10.06 -3.76
CA ASP A 40 4.26 -11.40 -3.95
C ASP A 40 4.18 -11.78 -5.44
N THR A 41 4.29 -13.07 -5.77
CA THR A 41 4.17 -13.55 -7.15
C THR A 41 2.76 -13.31 -7.72
N ASN A 42 1.75 -13.29 -6.86
CA ASN A 42 0.36 -13.07 -7.25
C ASN A 42 0.05 -11.57 -7.41
N PRO A 43 -0.30 -11.10 -8.62
CA PRO A 43 -0.60 -9.68 -8.88
C PRO A 43 -1.80 -9.17 -8.07
N LEU A 44 -2.75 -10.05 -7.71
CA LEU A 44 -3.89 -9.67 -6.88
C LEU A 44 -3.48 -9.33 -5.45
N ILE A 45 -2.47 -10.04 -4.91
CA ILE A 45 -1.94 -9.78 -3.56
C ILE A 45 -1.14 -8.47 -3.60
N ARG A 46 -0.29 -8.27 -4.61
CA ARG A 46 0.46 -7.01 -4.80
C ARG A 46 -0.46 -5.79 -4.86
N ALA A 47 -1.47 -5.84 -5.73
CA ALA A 47 -2.45 -4.76 -5.87
C ALA A 47 -3.26 -4.53 -4.59
N LEU A 48 -3.62 -5.60 -3.88
CA LEU A 48 -4.36 -5.51 -2.63
C LEU A 48 -3.54 -4.80 -1.55
N ALA A 49 -2.26 -5.16 -1.40
CA ALA A 49 -1.35 -4.56 -0.43
C ALA A 49 -1.17 -3.05 -0.66
N VAL A 50 -0.87 -2.64 -1.90
CA VAL A 50 -0.72 -1.22 -2.27
C VAL A 50 -2.01 -0.43 -1.98
N ARG A 51 -3.16 -0.99 -2.36
CA ARG A 51 -4.45 -0.33 -2.12
C ARG A 51 -4.75 -0.17 -0.65
N THR A 52 -4.46 -1.18 0.16
CA THR A 52 -4.70 -1.15 1.60
C THR A 52 -3.80 -0.13 2.29
N MET A 53 -2.50 -0.11 1.97
CA MET A 53 -1.58 0.89 2.51
C MET A 53 -2.01 2.32 2.14
N GLY A 54 -2.45 2.56 0.90
CA GLY A 54 -2.94 3.88 0.47
C GLY A 54 -4.27 4.31 1.10
N CYS A 55 -5.01 3.40 1.74
CA CYS A 55 -6.21 3.72 2.50
C CYS A 55 -5.91 4.06 3.97
N ILE A 56 -4.76 3.63 4.50
CA ILE A 56 -4.40 3.90 5.90
C ILE A 56 -3.78 5.30 5.99
N ARG A 57 -4.56 6.25 6.50
CA ARG A 57 -4.16 7.66 6.67
C ARG A 57 -3.28 7.88 7.90
N VAL A 58 -2.12 7.23 7.95
CA VAL A 58 -1.13 7.38 9.02
C VAL A 58 0.20 7.81 8.38
N GLU A 59 0.72 8.98 8.76
CA GLU A 59 1.91 9.60 8.13
C GLU A 59 3.11 8.63 8.01
N LYS A 60 3.41 7.90 9.08
CA LYS A 60 4.49 6.89 9.08
C LYS A 60 4.29 5.84 7.99
N ILE A 61 3.05 5.41 7.72
CA ILE A 61 2.76 4.37 6.72
C ILE A 61 2.91 4.92 5.30
N THR A 62 2.54 6.18 5.09
CA THR A 62 2.72 6.83 3.79
C THR A 62 4.18 6.96 3.37
N GLU A 63 5.11 7.14 4.32
CA GLU A 63 6.56 7.09 4.02
C GLU A 63 6.99 5.69 3.52
N TYR A 64 6.58 4.63 4.22
CA TYR A 64 6.88 3.25 3.82
C TYR A 64 6.17 2.80 2.53
N LEU A 65 5.10 3.48 2.13
CA LEU A 65 4.37 3.19 0.90
C LEU A 65 5.11 3.66 -0.35
N CYS A 66 5.94 4.70 -0.26
CA CYS A 66 6.53 5.36 -1.43
C CYS A 66 7.35 4.40 -2.30
N GLU A 67 8.17 3.56 -1.68
CA GLU A 67 9.04 2.62 -2.39
C GLU A 67 8.29 1.44 -3.03
N PRO A 68 7.41 0.70 -2.32
CA PRO A 68 6.52 -0.30 -2.92
C PRO A 68 5.65 0.29 -4.04
N LEU A 69 5.11 1.50 -3.83
CA LEU A 69 4.26 2.16 -4.82
C LEU A 69 5.03 2.43 -6.13
N ARG A 70 6.29 2.89 -6.03
CA ARG A 70 7.15 3.12 -7.20
C ARG A 70 7.43 1.83 -7.98
N LYS A 71 7.64 0.71 -7.26
CA LYS A 71 7.79 -0.62 -7.88
C LYS A 71 6.49 -1.04 -8.59
N CYS A 72 5.35 -0.90 -7.93
CA CYS A 72 4.04 -1.29 -8.48
C CYS A 72 3.57 -0.43 -9.66
N MET A 73 4.04 0.82 -9.78
CA MET A 73 3.82 1.66 -10.97
C MET A 73 4.50 1.07 -12.22
N LYS A 74 5.62 0.36 -12.03
CA LYS A 74 6.41 -0.30 -13.09
C LYS A 74 6.18 -1.81 -13.15
N ASP A 75 5.12 -2.30 -12.50
CA ASP A 75 4.77 -3.73 -12.48
C ASP A 75 4.45 -4.24 -13.88
N GLU A 76 4.70 -5.52 -14.15
CA GLU A 76 4.36 -6.17 -15.42
C GLU A 76 2.85 -6.30 -15.60
N ASP A 77 2.12 -6.48 -14.49
CA ASP A 77 0.68 -6.69 -14.51
C ASP A 77 -0.10 -5.35 -14.63
N PRO A 78 -0.99 -5.20 -15.64
CA PRO A 78 -1.77 -3.97 -15.83
C PRO A 78 -2.72 -3.62 -14.67
N TYR A 79 -3.22 -4.62 -13.95
CA TYR A 79 -4.13 -4.41 -12.81
C TYR A 79 -3.37 -3.82 -11.62
N VAL A 80 -2.12 -4.26 -11.39
CA VAL A 80 -1.24 -3.66 -10.38
C VAL A 80 -0.93 -2.20 -10.73
N ARG A 81 -0.54 -1.91 -11.98
CA ARG A 81 -0.24 -0.53 -12.43
C ARG A 81 -1.45 0.41 -12.29
N LYS A 82 -2.64 -0.03 -12.71
CA LYS A 82 -3.90 0.73 -12.52
C LYS A 82 -4.13 1.04 -11.04
N THR A 83 -3.94 0.05 -10.18
CA THR A 83 -4.16 0.19 -8.74
C THR A 83 -3.14 1.15 -8.12
N ALA A 84 -1.88 1.06 -8.54
CA ALA A 84 -0.82 1.97 -8.14
C ALA A 84 -1.15 3.42 -8.53
N ALA A 85 -1.60 3.68 -9.77
CA ALA A 85 -1.99 5.01 -10.22
C ALA A 85 -3.12 5.62 -9.37
N VAL A 86 -4.15 4.83 -9.02
CA VAL A 86 -5.22 5.28 -8.11
C VAL A 86 -4.67 5.58 -6.71
N CYS A 87 -3.69 4.81 -6.26
CA CYS A 87 -3.03 5.02 -4.98
C CYS A 87 -2.21 6.33 -4.96
N VAL A 88 -1.52 6.67 -6.06
CA VAL A 88 -0.83 7.97 -6.23
C VAL A 88 -1.80 9.14 -6.08
N ALA A 89 -2.98 9.07 -6.73
CA ALA A 89 -4.01 10.10 -6.55
C ALA A 89 -4.43 10.29 -5.10
N LYS A 90 -4.62 9.18 -4.36
CA LYS A 90 -4.97 9.24 -2.94
C LYS A 90 -3.82 9.79 -2.10
N LEU A 91 -2.58 9.43 -2.41
CA LEU A 91 -1.40 9.92 -1.70
C LEU A 91 -1.23 11.43 -1.91
N HIS A 92 -1.48 11.92 -3.12
CA HIS A 92 -1.43 13.35 -3.45
C HIS A 92 -2.52 14.15 -2.70
N ASP A 93 -3.73 13.59 -2.54
CA ASP A 93 -4.80 14.20 -1.75
C ASP A 93 -4.44 14.28 -0.24
N MET A 94 -3.67 13.31 0.27
CA MET A 94 -3.27 13.27 1.68
C MET A 94 -2.03 14.12 1.98
N ASN A 95 -0.99 14.02 1.16
CA ASN A 95 0.27 14.72 1.33
C ASN A 95 0.89 15.04 -0.04
N PRO A 96 0.52 16.17 -0.66
CA PRO A 96 1.02 16.54 -1.99
C PRO A 96 2.53 16.80 -1.99
N LYS A 97 3.09 17.33 -0.90
CA LYS A 97 4.54 17.56 -0.77
C LYS A 97 5.34 16.27 -0.84
N LEU A 98 4.87 15.22 -0.16
CA LEU A 98 5.54 13.91 -0.18
C LEU A 98 5.59 13.33 -1.61
N VAL A 99 4.52 13.51 -2.38
CA VAL A 99 4.46 13.02 -3.77
C VAL A 99 5.45 13.77 -4.66
N GLU A 100 5.56 15.08 -4.49
CA GLU A 100 6.52 15.93 -5.21
C GLU A 100 7.97 15.59 -4.82
N GLU A 101 8.27 15.48 -3.52
CA GLU A 101 9.60 15.17 -2.99
C GLU A 101 10.09 13.77 -3.40
N GLN A 102 9.18 12.80 -3.49
CA GLN A 102 9.50 11.43 -3.89
C GLN A 102 9.53 11.24 -5.41
N GLY A 103 9.26 12.28 -6.21
CA GLY A 103 9.23 12.20 -7.66
C GLY A 103 8.21 11.19 -8.20
N ILE A 104 7.15 10.91 -7.44
CA ILE A 104 6.07 9.99 -7.84
C ILE A 104 5.12 10.78 -8.76
N SER A 105 5.60 11.08 -9.97
CA SER A 105 4.79 11.75 -10.98
C SER A 105 4.05 10.72 -11.84
N TRP A 106 2.88 11.11 -12.36
CA TRP A 106 2.03 10.31 -13.25
C TRP A 106 2.71 9.87 -14.56
N PHE A 107 3.94 10.32 -14.83
CA PHE A 107 4.68 10.15 -16.09
C PHE A 107 5.97 9.31 -15.96
N GLY A 108 6.16 8.56 -14.87
CA GLY A 108 7.37 7.74 -14.63
C GLY A 108 7.34 6.32 -15.17
#